data_AF-A0A2E7DFY8-F1
#
_entry.id   AF-A0A2E7DFY8-F1
#
_cell.length_a   1.000
_cell.length_b   1.000
_cell.length_c   1.000
_cell.angle_alpha   90.00
_cell.angle_beta   90.00
_cell.angle_gamma   90.00
#
_symmetry.space_group_name_H-M   'P 1'
#
loop_
_entity.id
_entity.type
_entity.pdbx_description
1 polymer ?
#
loop_
_entity_poly.entity_id
_entity_poly.type
_entity_poly.pdbx_seq_one_letter_code
_entity_poly.pdbx_strand_id
1 'polypeptide(L)'
;MSVLRLIGFKLILDNLIFFSPLIIILYHPTIFSAFRNFATPVGLDLLEQRRRSTPGQRVSYGLLAYLLSNSSGPQMTPKPGTRFQYNIDVVGSCNLRCPSCPVGNMGAAVMPKGLMSKATLAKVLDKIDRERPAERIMVGLYDWGEPTLHPQLAEMIKMVKDAGFESQISSNLNVDNQLRDLVKSEPNSFIVSTSGMYDATYDATHTGGSAKMLKSNLYKLAWYRDRYDTNTDFVIYYHLYKHNRGRDLLAAREIAKELGFRLETFAAYLYPMEKNLAAIDGILPQHDQALVDLLLLTPEQRIRLLRKAAANTPDHPMVRDCSHRTGKMSIRFDTSVPLCCTVYDQSTDVAQSFLDTPHEDIQTAKYNRSICAQCMGNALHIVARIHGDNPD
;
A
#
# COMPACT_ATOMS: atom_id res chain seq x y z
N MET A 1 -42.02 23.54 60.32
CA MET A 1 -41.52 22.15 60.42
C MET A 1 -41.03 21.78 59.02
N SER A 2 -39.76 21.48 58.75
CA SER A 2 -38.56 21.34 59.61
C SER A 2 -37.36 21.94 58.83
N VAL A 3 -36.38 22.67 59.38
CA VAL A 3 -35.56 22.56 60.61
C VAL A 3 -34.34 21.62 60.47
N LEU A 4 -33.22 22.21 59.99
CA LEU A 4 -31.78 21.87 60.18
C LEU A 4 -31.28 20.44 59.81
N ARG A 5 -30.00 20.16 59.47
CA ARG A 5 -28.68 20.85 59.58
C ARG A 5 -27.89 20.66 58.22
N LEU A 6 -26.96 21.51 57.75
CA LEU A 6 -25.66 22.00 58.29
C LEU A 6 -24.63 20.85 58.49
N ILE A 7 -23.37 20.82 58.02
CA ILE A 7 -22.33 21.80 57.57
C ILE A 7 -21.46 21.12 56.46
N GLY A 8 -20.75 21.79 55.52
CA GLY A 8 -20.63 23.21 55.16
C GLY A 8 -19.31 23.55 54.40
N PHE A 9 -19.22 24.78 53.86
CA PHE A 9 -18.02 25.67 53.71
C PHE A 9 -16.60 25.05 53.54
N LYS A 10 -15.78 25.38 52.53
CA LYS A 10 -15.20 26.67 52.04
C LYS A 10 -14.43 26.37 50.71
N LEU A 11 -13.85 27.22 49.85
CA LEU A 11 -13.59 28.67 49.59
C LEU A 11 -13.44 28.79 48.03
N ILE A 12 -13.45 29.94 47.33
CA ILE A 12 -14.24 31.20 47.40
C ILE A 12 -13.96 32.02 46.10
N LEU A 13 -14.94 32.77 45.57
CA LEU A 13 -14.81 33.80 44.49
C LEU A 13 -14.30 33.29 43.10
N ASP A 14 -14.50 33.97 41.96
CA ASP A 14 -14.82 35.39 41.72
C ASP A 14 -15.93 35.68 40.67
N ASN A 15 -16.44 36.92 40.76
CA ASN A 15 -17.40 37.70 39.96
C ASN A 15 -17.75 37.29 38.49
N LEU A 16 -19.02 37.31 38.01
CA LEU A 16 -20.06 38.37 37.83
C LEU A 16 -19.99 39.09 36.44
N ILE A 17 -21.08 39.03 35.64
CA ILE A 17 -21.73 40.14 34.85
C ILE A 17 -22.76 39.60 33.82
N PHE A 18 -23.81 40.39 33.57
CA PHE A 18 -24.90 40.14 32.59
C PHE A 18 -24.50 40.50 31.14
N PHE A 19 -25.16 39.89 30.13
CA PHE A 19 -26.15 40.57 29.26
C PHE A 19 -26.77 39.62 28.22
N SER A 20 -27.97 39.95 27.75
CA SER A 20 -28.63 39.40 26.56
C SER A 20 -28.95 40.57 25.61
N PRO A 21 -29.01 40.37 24.28
CA PRO A 21 -30.31 40.02 23.70
C PRO A 21 -30.25 39.07 22.47
N LEU A 22 -31.35 38.36 22.21
CA LEU A 22 -31.69 37.91 20.86
C LEU A 22 -33.23 37.89 20.70
N ILE A 23 -33.72 38.26 19.51
CA ILE A 23 -35.05 38.86 19.32
C ILE A 23 -36.12 37.86 18.84
N ILE A 24 -37.37 38.22 19.15
CA ILE A 24 -38.63 37.46 19.02
C ILE A 24 -38.98 37.06 17.57
N ILE A 25 -39.30 35.77 17.42
CA ILE A 25 -40.40 35.13 16.64
C ILE A 25 -41.08 35.95 15.52
N LEU A 26 -41.18 35.36 14.32
CA LEU A 26 -42.40 35.40 13.49
C LEU A 26 -42.74 34.03 12.88
N TYR A 27 -44.03 33.78 12.64
CA TYR A 27 -44.59 32.53 12.12
C TYR A 27 -44.63 32.48 10.59
N HIS A 28 -44.46 31.29 9.98
CA HIS A 28 -45.12 30.97 8.70
C HIS A 28 -45.42 29.46 8.53
N PRO A 29 -46.69 29.04 8.41
CA PRO A 29 -47.08 27.62 8.43
C PRO A 29 -47.16 26.99 7.03
N THR A 30 -46.02 26.76 6.37
CA THR A 30 -45.99 26.06 5.05
C THR A 30 -44.92 24.98 4.88
N ILE A 31 -43.97 24.81 5.81
CA ILE A 31 -42.91 23.79 5.70
C ILE A 31 -43.20 22.62 6.66
N PHE A 32 -44.28 21.88 6.40
CA PHE A 32 -44.69 20.75 7.25
C PHE A 32 -45.27 19.55 6.48
N SER A 33 -44.68 19.21 5.33
CA SER A 33 -45.06 18.04 4.51
C SER A 33 -43.91 17.18 3.99
N ALA A 34 -42.64 17.57 4.17
CA ALA A 34 -41.48 16.94 3.51
C ALA A 34 -40.57 16.07 4.42
N PHE A 35 -40.71 16.16 5.75
CA PHE A 35 -39.81 15.47 6.71
C PHE A 35 -40.55 14.51 7.65
N ARG A 36 -41.29 13.55 7.07
CA ARG A 36 -41.95 12.49 7.83
C ARG A 36 -41.71 11.09 7.23
N ASN A 37 -40.45 10.73 7.04
CA ASN A 37 -39.96 9.34 6.88
C ASN A 37 -38.42 9.29 6.89
N PHE A 38 -37.77 9.56 8.03
CA PHE A 38 -36.45 9.02 8.41
C PHE A 38 -36.11 9.50 9.84
N ALA A 39 -36.43 8.68 10.84
CA ALA A 39 -36.14 8.98 12.25
C ALA A 39 -35.95 7.69 13.06
N THR A 40 -34.71 7.22 13.18
CA THR A 40 -34.26 6.25 14.19
C THR A 40 -33.07 6.85 14.95
N PRO A 41 -32.92 6.57 16.26
CA PRO A 41 -32.12 7.42 17.16
C PRO A 41 -30.62 7.09 17.15
N VAL A 42 -29.90 7.54 16.11
CA VAL A 42 -28.41 7.51 16.05
C VAL A 42 -27.82 8.87 15.64
N GLY A 43 -28.65 9.86 15.28
CA GLY A 43 -28.22 11.07 14.57
C GLY A 43 -27.75 12.29 15.40
N LEU A 44 -27.62 12.19 16.73
CA LEU A 44 -27.43 13.37 17.60
C LEU A 44 -26.07 13.51 18.31
N ASP A 45 -25.23 12.47 18.33
CA ASP A 45 -23.92 12.50 19.01
C ASP A 45 -22.77 13.06 18.13
N LEU A 46 -23.03 13.24 16.83
CA LEU A 46 -22.02 13.66 15.84
C LEU A 46 -21.83 15.17 15.70
N LEU A 47 -22.53 16.00 16.50
CA LEU A 47 -22.47 17.46 16.38
C LEU A 47 -21.62 18.14 17.46
N GLU A 48 -21.42 17.56 18.64
CA GLU A 48 -20.60 18.19 19.71
C GLU A 48 -19.09 17.96 19.58
N GLN A 49 -18.64 16.89 18.90
CA GLN A 49 -17.19 16.65 18.69
C GLN A 49 -16.51 17.69 17.76
N ARG A 50 -17.27 18.61 17.15
CA ARG A 50 -16.80 19.59 16.15
C ARG A 50 -15.88 20.72 16.67
N ARG A 51 -15.33 20.63 17.88
CA ARG A 51 -14.45 21.67 18.47
C ARG A 51 -13.09 21.20 19.02
N ARG A 52 -12.70 19.93 18.86
CA ARG A 52 -11.37 19.44 19.30
C ARG A 52 -10.74 18.41 18.35
N SER A 53 -10.24 18.86 17.20
CA SER A 53 -9.29 18.11 16.37
C SER A 53 -8.29 19.05 15.69
N THR A 54 -7.03 18.61 15.60
CA THR A 54 -5.91 19.37 15.01
C THR A 54 -5.94 19.34 13.48
N PRO A 55 -5.39 20.36 12.79
CA PRO A 55 -5.42 20.45 11.34
C PRO A 55 -4.41 19.47 10.69
N GLY A 56 -4.77 18.19 10.58
CA GLY A 56 -3.86 17.14 10.09
C GLY A 56 -4.50 15.96 9.34
N GLN A 57 -5.83 15.93 9.15
CA GLN A 57 -6.51 14.84 8.45
C GLN A 57 -7.54 15.35 7.44
N ARG A 58 -7.25 15.18 6.14
CA ARG A 58 -8.22 15.31 5.04
C ARG A 58 -8.34 13.95 4.35
N VAL A 59 -9.46 13.27 4.57
CA VAL A 59 -9.76 11.99 3.92
C VAL A 59 -10.05 12.23 2.43
N SER A 60 -9.52 11.35 1.57
CA SER A 60 -9.80 11.33 0.13
C SER A 60 -9.98 9.88 -0.33
N TYR A 61 -11.09 9.59 -1.01
CA TYR A 61 -11.44 8.24 -1.48
C TYR A 61 -10.66 7.90 -2.76
N GLY A 62 -9.36 7.66 -2.58
CA GLY A 62 -8.31 8.11 -3.52
C GLY A 62 -8.16 7.47 -4.90
N LEU A 63 -8.98 6.51 -5.36
CA LEU A 63 -9.00 6.20 -6.80
C LEU A 63 -10.34 5.65 -7.33
N LEU A 64 -10.84 4.51 -6.86
CA LEU A 64 -12.05 3.93 -7.47
C LEU A 64 -13.29 4.83 -7.29
N ALA A 65 -13.43 5.48 -6.12
CA ALA A 65 -14.46 6.49 -5.92
C ALA A 65 -14.13 7.81 -6.64
N TYR A 66 -12.89 8.30 -6.58
CA TYR A 66 -12.43 9.49 -7.32
C TYR A 66 -12.69 9.42 -8.84
N LEU A 67 -12.60 8.24 -9.45
CA LEU A 67 -12.91 8.01 -10.88
C LEU A 67 -14.42 7.77 -11.14
N LEU A 68 -15.26 7.82 -10.11
CA LEU A 68 -16.72 7.76 -10.15
C LEU A 68 -17.39 9.05 -9.65
N SER A 69 -16.68 9.91 -8.89
CA SER A 69 -17.10 11.22 -8.44
C SER A 69 -16.26 12.31 -9.09
N ASN A 70 -16.87 13.15 -9.94
CA ASN A 70 -16.19 14.22 -10.69
C ASN A 70 -15.73 15.40 -9.79
N SER A 71 -14.82 15.13 -8.85
CA SER A 71 -14.34 16.08 -7.85
C SER A 71 -12.82 16.02 -7.74
N SER A 72 -12.16 17.09 -8.21
CA SER A 72 -10.70 17.26 -8.26
C SER A 72 -10.06 17.45 -6.87
N GLY A 73 -10.05 16.37 -6.08
CA GLY A 73 -9.22 16.25 -4.88
C GLY A 73 -7.73 16.23 -5.22
N PRO A 74 -6.85 16.77 -4.36
CA PRO A 74 -5.42 16.87 -4.67
C PRO A 74 -4.74 15.51 -4.56
N GLN A 75 -4.35 14.93 -5.69
CA GLN A 75 -3.53 13.72 -5.75
C GLN A 75 -2.12 14.08 -6.23
N MET A 76 -1.11 13.86 -5.38
CA MET A 76 0.29 14.07 -5.74
C MET A 76 0.83 12.93 -6.61
N THR A 77 0.39 12.86 -7.86
CA THR A 77 1.21 12.24 -8.91
C THR A 77 2.46 13.12 -9.09
N PRO A 78 3.69 12.64 -8.86
CA PRO A 78 4.89 13.41 -9.16
C PRO A 78 4.88 13.81 -10.63
N LYS A 79 5.38 15.01 -10.97
CA LYS A 79 5.60 15.35 -12.38
C LYS A 79 6.62 14.36 -12.96
N PRO A 80 6.49 13.92 -14.23
CA PRO A 80 7.53 13.13 -14.89
C PRO A 80 8.91 13.78 -14.71
N GLY A 81 9.93 12.98 -14.38
CA GLY A 81 11.29 13.45 -14.05
C GLY A 81 11.53 13.90 -12.60
N THR A 82 10.50 14.12 -11.77
CA THR A 82 10.72 14.54 -10.36
C THR A 82 10.97 13.39 -9.38
N ARG A 83 10.52 12.16 -9.71
CA ARG A 83 10.81 10.96 -8.91
C ARG A 83 10.89 9.70 -9.77
N PHE A 84 11.85 8.83 -9.48
CA PHE A 84 11.97 7.49 -10.08
C PHE A 84 12.19 6.43 -9.00
N GLN A 85 11.62 5.24 -9.19
CA GLN A 85 11.71 4.11 -8.26
C GLN A 85 12.42 2.91 -8.88
N TYR A 86 13.48 2.42 -8.24
CA TYR A 86 14.11 1.15 -8.56
C TYR A 86 13.67 0.10 -7.54
N ASN A 87 13.06 -0.99 -7.98
CA ASN A 87 12.84 -2.18 -7.15
C ASN A 87 13.92 -3.21 -7.48
N ILE A 88 14.74 -3.55 -6.50
CA ILE A 88 15.87 -4.46 -6.63
C ILE A 88 15.57 -5.69 -5.78
N ASP A 89 15.22 -6.81 -6.41
CA ASP A 89 15.05 -8.10 -5.73
C ASP A 89 16.44 -8.61 -5.26
N VAL A 90 16.85 -8.21 -4.05
CA VAL A 90 18.12 -8.68 -3.44
C VAL A 90 18.07 -10.16 -3.03
N VAL A 91 16.89 -10.78 -3.07
CA VAL A 91 16.64 -12.22 -2.91
C VAL A 91 15.70 -12.67 -4.03
N GLY A 92 16.10 -13.64 -4.87
CA GLY A 92 15.24 -14.21 -5.92
C GLY A 92 14.16 -15.19 -5.41
N SER A 93 13.81 -15.16 -4.12
CA SER A 93 12.93 -16.16 -3.52
C SER A 93 12.26 -15.67 -2.23
N CYS A 94 11.15 -16.32 -1.87
CA CYS A 94 10.41 -16.07 -0.64
C CYS A 94 10.30 -17.36 0.18
N ASN A 95 10.14 -17.24 1.50
CA ASN A 95 9.79 -18.35 2.40
C ASN A 95 8.32 -18.78 2.28
N LEU A 96 7.43 -17.89 1.84
CA LEU A 96 5.98 -18.15 1.69
C LEU A 96 5.58 -18.52 0.25
N ARG A 97 4.38 -19.10 0.09
CA ARG A 97 3.79 -19.49 -1.21
C ARG A 97 2.40 -18.88 -1.40
N CYS A 98 2.27 -17.58 -1.12
CA CYS A 98 1.03 -16.83 -1.25
C CYS A 98 0.38 -17.07 -2.65
N PRO A 99 -0.87 -17.54 -2.76
CA PRO A 99 -1.45 -17.96 -4.04
C PRO A 99 -1.59 -16.82 -5.05
N SER A 100 -1.71 -15.57 -4.60
CA SER A 100 -1.75 -14.37 -5.44
C SER A 100 -0.39 -13.89 -5.92
N CYS A 101 0.71 -14.51 -5.50
CA CYS A 101 2.08 -14.09 -5.79
C CYS A 101 2.69 -14.98 -6.88
N PRO A 102 3.45 -14.43 -7.86
CA PRO A 102 4.15 -15.23 -8.87
C PRO A 102 5.09 -16.29 -8.27
N VAL A 103 5.73 -15.98 -7.13
CA VAL A 103 6.58 -16.91 -6.37
C VAL A 103 5.80 -18.12 -5.82
N GLY A 104 4.50 -17.96 -5.58
CA GLY A 104 3.59 -19.03 -5.18
C GLY A 104 2.97 -19.79 -6.35
N ASN A 105 2.63 -19.11 -7.44
CA ASN A 105 1.67 -19.63 -8.44
C ASN A 105 2.20 -19.80 -9.89
N MET A 106 3.48 -19.49 -10.16
CA MET A 106 4.15 -19.76 -11.44
C MET A 106 5.03 -21.02 -11.42
N GLY A 107 5.17 -21.66 -10.26
CA GLY A 107 5.98 -22.87 -10.08
C GLY A 107 7.48 -22.60 -9.93
N ALA A 108 8.17 -23.51 -9.24
CA ALA A 108 9.53 -23.30 -8.74
C ALA A 108 10.65 -23.31 -9.80
N ALA A 109 10.32 -23.56 -11.07
CA ALA A 109 11.22 -23.58 -12.23
C ALA A 109 11.24 -22.26 -13.01
N VAL A 110 10.20 -21.44 -12.91
CA VAL A 110 10.07 -20.14 -13.62
C VAL A 110 10.75 -19.01 -12.83
N MET A 111 10.94 -19.19 -11.52
CA MET A 111 11.52 -18.20 -10.62
C MET A 111 13.06 -18.37 -10.52
N PRO A 112 13.87 -17.41 -11.01
CA PRO A 112 15.32 -17.44 -10.82
C PRO A 112 15.65 -17.20 -9.34
N LYS A 113 16.62 -17.93 -8.79
CA LYS A 113 16.94 -17.92 -7.34
C LYS A 113 18.39 -17.51 -7.10
N GLY A 114 18.59 -16.61 -6.14
CA GLY A 114 19.90 -16.21 -5.66
C GLY A 114 19.82 -15.07 -4.65
N LEU A 115 20.97 -14.56 -4.27
CA LEU A 115 21.16 -13.41 -3.39
C LEU A 115 22.02 -12.39 -4.14
N MET A 116 21.64 -11.11 -4.14
CA MET A 116 22.48 -10.07 -4.74
C MET A 116 23.69 -9.83 -3.84
N SER A 117 24.92 -9.83 -4.39
CA SER A 117 26.07 -9.48 -3.57
C SER A 117 26.11 -7.97 -3.27
N LYS A 118 26.68 -7.56 -2.13
CA LYS A 118 26.93 -6.12 -1.88
C LYS A 118 27.77 -5.47 -2.98
N ALA A 119 28.75 -6.19 -3.55
CA ALA A 119 29.57 -5.69 -4.66
C ALA A 119 28.75 -5.50 -5.97
N THR A 120 27.71 -6.31 -6.18
CA THR A 120 26.72 -6.13 -7.25
C THR A 120 25.88 -4.89 -6.99
N LEU A 121 25.31 -4.77 -5.78
CA LEU A 121 24.48 -3.61 -5.40
C LEU A 121 25.27 -2.30 -5.51
N ALA A 122 26.53 -2.25 -5.08
CA ALA A 122 27.38 -1.07 -5.22
C ALA A 122 27.48 -0.58 -6.66
N LYS A 123 27.68 -1.48 -7.63
CA LYS A 123 27.70 -1.15 -9.08
C LYS A 123 26.35 -0.68 -9.60
N VAL A 124 25.25 -1.26 -9.09
CA VAL A 124 23.89 -0.84 -9.45
C VAL A 124 23.63 0.59 -8.95
N LEU A 125 23.99 0.91 -7.70
CA LEU A 125 23.83 2.24 -7.12
C LEU A 125 24.72 3.30 -7.79
N ASP A 126 25.99 2.98 -8.08
CA ASP A 126 26.90 3.83 -8.87
C ASP A 126 26.33 4.20 -10.24
N LYS A 127 25.76 3.23 -10.96
CA LYS A 127 25.10 3.49 -12.25
C LYS A 127 23.82 4.31 -12.10
N ILE A 128 23.05 4.10 -11.05
CA ILE A 128 21.85 4.90 -10.77
C ILE A 128 22.21 6.36 -10.46
N ASP A 129 23.32 6.64 -9.76
CA ASP A 129 23.75 8.02 -9.50
C ASP A 129 24.39 8.68 -10.74
N ARG A 130 25.10 7.92 -11.57
CA ARG A 130 25.68 8.42 -12.82
C ARG A 130 24.62 8.77 -13.87
N GLU A 131 23.54 7.99 -13.97
CA GLU A 131 22.50 8.18 -14.99
C GLU A 131 21.31 9.01 -14.50
N ARG A 132 21.04 8.99 -13.19
CA ARG A 132 20.15 9.91 -12.43
C ARG A 132 18.90 10.40 -13.17
N PRO A 133 17.98 9.49 -13.56
CA PRO A 133 16.80 9.80 -14.39
C PRO A 133 15.73 10.68 -13.72
N ALA A 134 15.92 11.04 -12.45
CA ALA A 134 15.04 11.95 -11.72
C ALA A 134 15.76 12.65 -10.56
N GLU A 135 15.21 13.79 -10.12
CA GLU A 135 15.69 14.54 -8.95
C GLU A 135 15.72 13.69 -7.67
N ARG A 136 14.65 12.92 -7.43
CA ARG A 136 14.50 12.02 -6.28
C ARG A 136 14.49 10.56 -6.74
N ILE A 137 15.46 9.79 -6.25
CA ILE A 137 15.54 8.35 -6.47
C ILE A 137 15.08 7.63 -5.19
N MET A 138 14.18 6.66 -5.34
CA MET A 138 13.91 5.66 -4.30
C MET A 138 14.36 4.28 -4.75
N VAL A 139 15.12 3.59 -3.91
CA VAL A 139 15.52 2.20 -4.09
C VAL A 139 14.77 1.34 -3.08
N GLY A 140 13.80 0.57 -3.57
CA GLY A 140 13.21 -0.54 -2.85
C GLY A 140 14.12 -1.75 -2.96
N LEU A 141 14.65 -2.28 -1.86
CA LEU A 141 15.47 -3.51 -1.86
C LEU A 141 14.57 -4.77 -1.84
N TYR A 142 13.55 -4.78 -2.71
CA TYR A 142 12.59 -5.86 -2.93
C TYR A 142 11.85 -5.62 -4.25
N ASP A 143 11.29 -6.67 -4.83
CA ASP A 143 10.09 -6.60 -5.69
C ASP A 143 9.10 -7.71 -5.30
N TRP A 144 9.56 -8.97 -5.25
CA TRP A 144 8.73 -10.14 -4.89
C TRP A 144 9.42 -11.23 -4.06
N GLY A 145 10.74 -11.19 -3.90
CA GLY A 145 11.43 -12.00 -2.90
C GLY A 145 11.08 -11.58 -1.47
N GLU A 146 11.50 -12.38 -0.49
CA GLU A 146 11.51 -11.94 0.91
C GLU A 146 12.90 -11.39 1.25
N PRO A 147 13.08 -10.05 1.32
CA PRO A 147 14.41 -9.47 1.50
C PRO A 147 15.02 -9.78 2.86
N THR A 148 14.22 -10.06 3.91
CA THR A 148 14.76 -10.41 5.24
C THR A 148 15.49 -11.76 5.29
N LEU A 149 15.40 -12.57 4.23
CA LEU A 149 16.25 -13.74 4.01
C LEU A 149 17.70 -13.36 3.63
N HIS A 150 17.96 -12.12 3.17
CA HIS A 150 19.31 -11.67 2.83
C HIS A 150 20.12 -11.33 4.10
N PRO A 151 21.22 -12.04 4.42
CA PRO A 151 21.90 -11.90 5.71
C PRO A 151 22.64 -10.57 5.90
N GLN A 152 22.72 -9.73 4.86
CA GLN A 152 23.36 -8.40 4.90
C GLN A 152 22.39 -7.25 4.56
N LEU A 153 21.06 -7.47 4.64
CA LEU A 153 20.07 -6.46 4.25
C LEU A 153 20.26 -5.14 5.03
N ALA A 154 20.57 -5.21 6.33
CA ALA A 154 20.85 -4.06 7.18
C ALA A 154 22.10 -3.23 6.77
N GLU A 155 23.00 -3.82 5.99
CA GLU A 155 24.15 -3.15 5.37
C GLU A 155 23.77 -2.56 4.00
N MET A 156 22.98 -3.30 3.21
CA MET A 156 22.48 -2.85 1.91
C MET A 156 21.58 -1.60 2.03
N ILE A 157 20.75 -1.52 3.07
CA ILE A 157 19.94 -0.32 3.36
C ILE A 157 20.84 0.89 3.65
N LYS A 158 21.96 0.69 4.34
CA LYS A 158 22.95 1.76 4.55
C LYS A 158 23.57 2.20 3.22
N MET A 159 24.03 1.25 2.40
CA MET A 159 24.59 1.56 1.08
C MET A 159 23.66 2.41 0.20
N VAL A 160 22.33 2.19 0.27
CA VAL A 160 21.34 3.04 -0.43
C VAL A 160 21.30 4.47 0.14
N LYS A 161 21.30 4.63 1.47
CA LYS A 161 21.29 5.94 2.14
C LYS A 161 22.62 6.68 1.97
N ASP A 162 23.74 5.96 2.01
CA ASP A 162 25.09 6.48 1.82
C ASP A 162 25.32 6.97 0.38
N ALA A 163 24.62 6.37 -0.60
CA ALA A 163 24.51 6.86 -1.98
C ALA A 163 23.51 8.04 -2.15
N GLY A 164 22.91 8.55 -1.06
CA GLY A 164 22.01 9.70 -1.08
C GLY A 164 20.58 9.41 -1.57
N PHE A 165 20.14 8.15 -1.61
CA PHE A 165 18.82 7.77 -2.10
C PHE A 165 17.81 7.44 -0.98
N GLU A 166 16.52 7.55 -1.30
CA GLU A 166 15.45 7.06 -0.42
C GLU A 166 15.47 5.52 -0.41
N SER A 167 15.48 4.91 0.77
CA SER A 167 15.54 3.46 0.96
C SER A 167 14.19 2.88 1.41
N GLN A 168 13.74 1.80 0.77
CA GLN A 168 12.51 1.11 1.16
C GLN A 168 12.69 -0.40 1.21
N ILE A 169 12.02 -1.06 2.14
CA ILE A 169 11.86 -2.52 2.17
C ILE A 169 10.40 -2.90 2.36
N SER A 170 10.01 -4.07 1.84
CA SER A 170 8.72 -4.71 2.10
C SER A 170 8.98 -6.15 2.50
N SER A 171 8.31 -6.63 3.55
CA SER A 171 8.51 -7.97 4.09
C SER A 171 7.18 -8.61 4.49
N ASN A 172 7.08 -9.93 4.36
CA ASN A 172 6.02 -10.73 5.00
C ASN A 172 6.24 -10.91 6.51
N LEU A 173 7.42 -10.53 7.02
CA LEU A 173 7.80 -10.50 8.43
C LEU A 173 7.71 -11.84 9.20
N ASN A 174 7.73 -12.99 8.51
CA ASN A 174 7.76 -14.32 9.14
C ASN A 174 9.17 -14.80 9.52
N VAL A 175 10.17 -13.92 9.48
CA VAL A 175 11.57 -14.22 9.85
C VAL A 175 12.03 -13.22 10.91
N ASP A 176 12.70 -13.70 11.96
CA ASP A 176 13.28 -12.90 13.05
C ASP A 176 14.76 -13.25 13.26
N ASN A 177 15.57 -12.96 12.24
CA ASN A 177 17.03 -13.15 12.22
C ASN A 177 17.80 -11.83 12.39
N GLN A 178 17.24 -10.70 11.94
CA GLN A 178 17.95 -9.41 11.87
C GLN A 178 17.09 -8.16 12.14
N LEU A 179 15.85 -8.29 12.66
CA LEU A 179 14.91 -7.15 12.81
C LEU A 179 15.52 -5.95 13.54
N ARG A 180 16.28 -6.21 14.61
CA ARG A 180 17.07 -5.21 15.37
C ARG A 180 17.91 -4.32 14.47
N ASP A 181 18.68 -4.94 13.58
CA ASP A 181 19.70 -4.24 12.80
C ASP A 181 19.14 -3.69 11.48
N LEU A 182 18.00 -4.19 11.01
CA LEU A 182 17.16 -3.52 10.02
C LEU A 182 16.60 -2.20 10.56
N VAL A 183 16.05 -2.20 11.78
CA VAL A 183 15.57 -0.96 12.41
C VAL A 183 16.75 0.00 12.63
N LYS A 184 17.91 -0.48 13.11
CA LYS A 184 19.18 0.30 13.15
C LYS A 184 19.84 0.56 11.79
N SER A 185 19.20 0.24 10.67
CA SER A 185 19.56 0.76 9.35
C SER A 185 18.69 1.94 8.94
N GLU A 186 17.57 2.14 9.64
CA GLU A 186 16.61 3.23 9.47
C GLU A 186 16.26 3.42 7.99
N PRO A 187 15.64 2.42 7.32
CA PRO A 187 15.12 2.64 5.98
C PRO A 187 14.09 3.78 6.02
N ASN A 188 13.96 4.56 4.95
CA ASN A 188 12.98 5.64 4.91
C ASN A 188 11.54 5.10 5.06
N SER A 189 11.28 3.88 4.58
CA SER A 189 10.02 3.18 4.79
C SER A 189 10.22 1.66 4.95
N PHE A 190 9.52 1.07 5.92
CA PHE A 190 9.46 -0.37 6.17
C PHE A 190 7.99 -0.82 6.04
N ILE A 191 7.68 -1.50 4.93
CA ILE A 191 6.38 -2.07 4.66
C ILE A 191 6.30 -3.51 5.21
N VAL A 192 5.18 -3.84 5.86
CA VAL A 192 4.82 -5.19 6.28
C VAL A 192 3.59 -5.64 5.50
N SER A 193 3.78 -6.57 4.57
CA SER A 193 2.71 -7.16 3.76
C SER A 193 1.97 -8.26 4.52
N THR A 194 0.65 -8.18 4.55
CA THR A 194 -0.22 -9.18 5.20
C THR A 194 -1.62 -9.23 4.58
N SER A 195 -2.34 -10.32 4.83
CA SER A 195 -3.77 -10.48 4.52
C SER A 195 -4.55 -11.08 5.71
N GLY A 196 -3.98 -11.10 6.91
CA GLY A 196 -4.63 -11.70 8.08
C GLY A 196 -3.89 -11.47 9.39
N MET A 197 -4.61 -11.63 10.49
CA MET A 197 -4.12 -11.55 11.87
C MET A 197 -4.50 -12.81 12.69
N TYR A 198 -5.26 -13.75 12.13
CA TYR A 198 -5.53 -15.07 12.68
C TYR A 198 -5.06 -16.17 11.72
N ASP A 199 -4.51 -17.27 12.25
CA ASP A 199 -3.73 -18.25 11.48
C ASP A 199 -4.49 -18.82 10.25
N ALA A 200 -5.79 -19.12 10.38
CA ALA A 200 -6.59 -19.67 9.28
C ALA A 200 -6.86 -18.67 8.14
N THR A 201 -7.15 -17.41 8.46
CA THR A 201 -7.29 -16.33 7.46
C THR A 201 -5.95 -16.04 6.78
N TYR A 202 -4.86 -16.10 7.56
CA TYR A 202 -3.52 -15.81 7.08
C TYR A 202 -3.01 -16.89 6.13
N ASP A 203 -3.01 -18.17 6.52
CA ASP A 203 -2.45 -19.26 5.69
C ASP A 203 -3.21 -19.45 4.36
N ALA A 204 -4.52 -19.14 4.32
CA ALA A 204 -5.31 -19.16 3.09
C ALA A 204 -4.79 -18.20 1.99
N THR A 205 -4.00 -17.18 2.35
CA THR A 205 -3.53 -16.15 1.41
C THR A 205 -2.07 -15.70 1.59
N HIS A 206 -1.41 -16.12 2.67
CA HIS A 206 0.03 -16.02 2.98
C HIS A 206 0.57 -17.42 3.33
N THR A 207 0.31 -18.38 2.44
CA THR A 207 0.49 -19.82 2.68
C THR A 207 1.90 -20.23 3.08
N GLY A 208 1.99 -21.04 4.13
CA GLY A 208 3.24 -21.43 4.80
C GLY A 208 3.71 -20.45 5.89
N GLY A 209 2.90 -19.43 6.21
CA GLY A 209 3.21 -18.40 7.20
C GLY A 209 2.47 -18.60 8.53
N SER A 210 2.81 -17.78 9.52
CA SER A 210 2.19 -17.76 10.85
C SER A 210 1.81 -16.35 11.27
N ALA A 211 0.51 -16.11 11.50
CA ALA A 211 0.05 -14.83 12.01
C ALA A 211 0.59 -14.54 13.43
N LYS A 212 0.96 -15.57 14.19
CA LYS A 212 1.66 -15.43 15.48
C LYS A 212 3.07 -14.86 15.31
N MET A 213 3.84 -15.32 14.32
CA MET A 213 5.17 -14.77 14.01
C MET A 213 5.07 -13.33 13.50
N LEU A 214 4.17 -13.07 12.53
CA LEU A 214 3.89 -11.73 12.03
C LEU A 214 3.62 -10.74 13.17
N LYS A 215 2.68 -11.06 14.07
CA LYS A 215 2.33 -10.17 15.19
C LYS A 215 3.49 -10.02 16.19
N SER A 216 4.13 -11.11 16.60
CA SER A 216 5.32 -11.08 17.47
C SER A 216 6.39 -10.13 16.91
N ASN A 217 6.61 -10.17 15.60
CA ASN A 217 7.61 -9.36 14.94
C ASN A 217 7.17 -7.91 14.71
N LEU A 218 5.88 -7.62 14.53
CA LEU A 218 5.34 -6.25 14.54
C LEU A 218 5.61 -5.55 15.89
N TYR A 219 5.34 -6.21 17.03
CA TYR A 219 5.67 -5.66 18.35
C TYR A 219 7.19 -5.48 18.54
N LYS A 220 8.03 -6.38 18.01
CA LYS A 220 9.49 -6.21 18.02
C LYS A 220 9.95 -5.01 17.19
N LEU A 221 9.38 -4.79 16.00
CA LEU A 221 9.71 -3.62 15.17
C LEU A 221 9.42 -2.32 15.91
N ALA A 222 8.26 -2.19 16.55
CA ALA A 222 7.91 -1.04 17.37
C ALA A 222 8.87 -0.87 18.55
N TRP A 223 9.14 -1.94 19.32
CA TRP A 223 10.09 -1.89 20.44
C TRP A 223 11.50 -1.49 20.02
N TYR A 224 12.00 -1.99 18.88
CA TYR A 224 13.29 -1.57 18.34
C TYR A 224 13.27 -0.12 17.85
N ARG A 225 12.18 0.35 17.21
CA ARG A 225 12.02 1.76 16.79
C ARG A 225 12.09 2.66 18.01
N ASP A 226 11.29 2.38 19.04
CA ASP A 226 11.20 3.18 20.25
C ASP A 226 12.50 3.15 21.07
N ARG A 227 13.27 2.06 20.98
CA ARG A 227 14.59 1.92 21.61
C ARG A 227 15.70 2.68 20.88
N TYR A 228 15.58 2.89 19.57
CA TYR A 228 16.63 3.45 18.72
C TYR A 228 16.27 4.81 18.08
N ASP A 229 15.10 5.36 18.40
CA ASP A 229 14.59 6.68 17.98
C ASP A 229 14.68 6.91 16.46
N THR A 230 14.20 5.93 15.69
CA THR A 230 14.40 5.85 14.23
C THR A 230 13.26 6.51 13.44
N ASN A 231 13.60 7.31 12.44
CA ASN A 231 12.65 8.06 11.60
C ASN A 231 11.96 7.22 10.49
N THR A 232 11.99 5.89 10.60
CA THR A 232 11.42 4.97 9.60
C THR A 232 9.89 5.02 9.56
N ASP A 233 9.31 5.25 8.37
CA ASP A 233 7.87 5.12 8.13
C ASP A 233 7.46 3.64 8.08
N PHE A 234 6.93 3.13 9.20
CA PHE A 234 6.41 1.76 9.31
C PHE A 234 4.96 1.67 8.83
N VAL A 235 4.71 0.77 7.87
CA VAL A 235 3.43 0.67 7.17
C VAL A 235 2.97 -0.77 7.07
N ILE A 236 1.75 -1.06 7.54
CA ILE A 236 1.08 -2.34 7.26
C ILE A 236 0.35 -2.20 5.92
N TYR A 237 0.74 -3.00 4.92
CA TYR A 237 0.02 -3.17 3.66
C TYR A 237 -0.91 -4.38 3.79
N TYR A 238 -2.22 -4.12 3.88
CA TYR A 238 -3.23 -5.15 4.08
C TYR A 238 -3.94 -5.48 2.76
N HIS A 239 -3.70 -6.68 2.25
CA HIS A 239 -4.30 -7.20 1.02
C HIS A 239 -5.70 -7.76 1.33
N LEU A 240 -6.73 -7.11 0.80
CA LEU A 240 -8.15 -7.42 1.04
C LEU A 240 -8.66 -8.53 0.10
N TYR A 241 -9.31 -9.52 0.71
CA TYR A 241 -10.01 -10.64 0.11
C TYR A 241 -11.43 -10.73 0.69
N LYS A 242 -12.38 -11.38 0.03
CA LYS A 242 -13.80 -11.44 0.46
C LYS A 242 -13.94 -11.87 1.93
N HIS A 243 -13.12 -12.83 2.36
CA HIS A 243 -13.16 -13.46 3.68
C HIS A 243 -12.45 -12.68 4.80
N ASN A 244 -11.53 -11.75 4.50
CA ASN A 244 -10.65 -11.13 5.51
C ASN A 244 -11.03 -9.68 5.90
N ARG A 245 -12.12 -9.14 5.33
CA ARG A 245 -12.59 -7.76 5.58
C ARG A 245 -13.13 -7.51 7.00
N GLY A 246 -13.50 -8.57 7.71
CA GLY A 246 -14.07 -8.48 9.07
C GLY A 246 -13.02 -8.46 10.17
N ARG A 247 -13.06 -9.47 11.05
CA ARG A 247 -12.22 -9.58 12.27
C ARG A 247 -10.72 -9.38 12.04
N ASP A 248 -10.18 -9.82 10.91
CA ASP A 248 -8.75 -9.71 10.61
C ASP A 248 -8.33 -8.28 10.26
N LEU A 249 -9.14 -7.55 9.47
CA LEU A 249 -8.91 -6.14 9.16
C LEU A 249 -9.09 -5.26 10.42
N LEU A 250 -10.08 -5.56 11.25
CA LEU A 250 -10.28 -4.87 12.54
C LEU A 250 -9.09 -5.09 13.49
N ALA A 251 -8.58 -6.33 13.59
CA ALA A 251 -7.37 -6.61 14.35
C ALA A 251 -6.13 -5.92 13.78
N ALA A 252 -5.97 -5.87 12.45
CA ALA A 252 -4.88 -5.15 11.81
C ALA A 252 -4.93 -3.64 12.05
N ARG A 253 -6.14 -3.06 12.08
CA ARG A 253 -6.38 -1.64 12.40
C ARG A 253 -6.00 -1.30 13.84
N GLU A 254 -6.44 -2.08 14.82
CA GLU A 254 -6.10 -1.81 16.22
C GLU A 254 -4.62 -2.05 16.50
N ILE A 255 -3.99 -3.07 15.91
CA ILE A 255 -2.53 -3.27 16.00
C ILE A 255 -1.76 -2.10 15.36
N ALA A 256 -2.16 -1.64 14.16
CA ALA A 256 -1.51 -0.49 13.52
C ALA A 256 -1.58 0.77 14.41
N LYS A 257 -2.75 1.03 14.98
CA LYS A 257 -3.04 2.15 15.89
C LYS A 257 -2.30 2.04 17.23
N GLU A 258 -2.23 0.85 17.83
CA GLU A 258 -1.47 0.57 19.06
C GLU A 258 0.02 0.82 18.86
N LEU A 259 0.58 0.35 17.74
CA LEU A 259 2.00 0.47 17.42
C LEU A 259 2.38 1.84 16.84
N GLY A 260 1.42 2.70 16.48
CA GLY A 260 1.67 3.95 15.75
C GLY A 260 2.16 3.72 14.32
N PHE A 261 1.86 2.57 13.71
CA PHE A 261 2.14 2.27 12.30
C PHE A 261 1.01 2.76 11.39
N ARG A 262 1.33 3.12 10.15
CA ARG A 262 0.31 3.42 9.14
C ARG A 262 -0.34 2.12 8.65
N LEU A 263 -1.61 2.18 8.25
CA LEU A 263 -2.31 1.08 7.58
C LEU A 263 -2.77 1.54 6.20
N GLU A 264 -2.42 0.80 5.15
CA GLU A 264 -2.95 0.99 3.81
C GLU A 264 -3.58 -0.31 3.29
N THR A 265 -4.79 -0.21 2.75
CA THR A 265 -5.57 -1.35 2.24
C THR A 265 -5.55 -1.39 0.71
N PHE A 266 -5.37 -2.59 0.16
CA PHE A 266 -5.32 -2.83 -1.27
C PHE A 266 -6.26 -3.98 -1.61
N ALA A 267 -7.06 -3.86 -2.66
CA ALA A 267 -7.74 -5.04 -3.20
C ALA A 267 -6.69 -6.06 -3.62
N ALA A 268 -6.79 -7.30 -3.14
CA ALA A 268 -5.96 -8.38 -3.65
C ALA A 268 -6.19 -8.57 -5.16
N TYR A 269 -5.17 -9.03 -5.86
CA TYR A 269 -5.16 -9.14 -7.31
C TYR A 269 -4.39 -10.39 -7.74
N LEU A 270 -4.83 -10.99 -8.83
CA LEU A 270 -4.14 -12.11 -9.46
C LEU A 270 -2.85 -11.59 -10.11
N TYR A 271 -1.70 -12.15 -9.75
CA TYR A 271 -0.43 -11.95 -10.46
C TYR A 271 0.08 -13.30 -10.98
N PRO A 272 0.95 -13.32 -12.01
CA PRO A 272 1.38 -12.17 -12.82
C PRO A 272 0.27 -11.64 -13.74
N MET A 273 0.54 -10.53 -14.41
CA MET A 273 -0.41 -9.78 -15.24
C MET A 273 -0.94 -10.64 -16.40
N GLU A 274 -0.10 -11.51 -16.94
CA GLU A 274 -0.37 -12.50 -17.99
C GLU A 274 -1.57 -13.40 -17.64
N LYS A 275 -1.73 -13.82 -16.37
CA LYS A 275 -2.88 -14.62 -15.94
C LYS A 275 -4.21 -13.86 -16.06
N ASN A 276 -4.18 -12.53 -16.04
CA ASN A 276 -5.36 -11.68 -16.22
C ASN A 276 -5.68 -11.45 -17.69
N LEU A 277 -4.66 -11.36 -18.56
CA LEU A 277 -4.87 -11.40 -20.02
C LEU A 277 -5.48 -12.73 -20.44
N ALA A 278 -4.91 -13.85 -19.96
CA ALA A 278 -5.47 -15.18 -20.20
C ALA A 278 -6.92 -15.30 -19.69
N ALA A 279 -7.25 -14.76 -18.51
CA ALA A 279 -8.62 -14.73 -17.99
C ALA A 279 -9.61 -13.91 -18.85
N ILE A 280 -9.18 -12.81 -19.47
CA ILE A 280 -10.00 -12.04 -20.43
C ILE A 280 -10.42 -12.90 -21.62
N ASP A 281 -9.49 -13.73 -22.11
CA ASP A 281 -9.71 -14.63 -23.24
C ASP A 281 -10.40 -15.96 -22.84
N GLY A 282 -10.85 -16.07 -21.57
CA GLY A 282 -11.54 -17.25 -21.01
C GLY A 282 -10.61 -18.37 -20.54
N ILE A 283 -9.29 -18.14 -20.53
CA ILE A 283 -8.24 -19.12 -20.24
C ILE A 283 -7.72 -18.93 -18.80
N LEU A 284 -8.60 -19.07 -17.80
CA LEU A 284 -8.21 -19.13 -16.39
C LEU A 284 -7.87 -20.59 -16.00
N PRO A 285 -6.65 -20.91 -15.53
CA PRO A 285 -6.33 -22.26 -15.06
C PRO A 285 -7.16 -22.67 -13.85
N GLN A 286 -7.62 -23.93 -13.80
CA GLN A 286 -8.45 -24.45 -12.71
C GLN A 286 -7.81 -24.28 -11.32
N HIS A 287 -6.48 -24.33 -11.20
CA HIS A 287 -5.77 -24.11 -9.94
C HIS A 287 -5.80 -22.65 -9.45
N ASP A 288 -6.03 -21.68 -10.33
CA ASP A 288 -6.18 -20.26 -9.97
C ASP A 288 -7.62 -19.90 -9.58
N GLN A 289 -8.62 -20.75 -9.87
CA GLN A 289 -10.04 -20.50 -9.54
C GLN A 289 -10.25 -20.28 -8.04
N ALA A 290 -9.65 -21.14 -7.20
CA ALA A 290 -9.76 -21.04 -5.74
C ALA A 290 -9.21 -19.72 -5.17
N LEU A 291 -8.26 -19.08 -5.86
CA LEU A 291 -7.82 -17.73 -5.53
C LEU A 291 -8.83 -16.68 -6.02
N VAL A 292 -9.29 -16.78 -7.27
CA VAL A 292 -10.25 -15.83 -7.87
C VAL A 292 -11.55 -15.75 -7.07
N ASP A 293 -12.00 -16.87 -6.51
CA ASP A 293 -13.15 -16.94 -5.61
C ASP A 293 -12.94 -16.15 -4.31
N LEU A 294 -11.69 -15.99 -3.84
CA LEU A 294 -11.35 -15.19 -2.65
C LEU A 294 -11.14 -13.71 -2.97
N LEU A 295 -10.82 -13.32 -4.21
CA LEU A 295 -10.59 -11.91 -4.59
C LEU A 295 -11.87 -11.06 -4.42
N LEU A 296 -11.74 -9.78 -4.04
CA LEU A 296 -12.91 -8.87 -3.95
C LEU A 296 -13.63 -8.70 -5.30
N LEU A 297 -12.85 -8.71 -6.38
CA LEU A 297 -13.30 -8.61 -7.77
C LEU A 297 -12.61 -9.73 -8.55
N THR A 298 -13.34 -10.43 -9.40
CA THR A 298 -12.70 -11.31 -10.41
C THR A 298 -11.90 -10.46 -11.41
N PRO A 299 -10.94 -11.05 -12.18
CA PRO A 299 -10.21 -10.30 -13.20
C PRO A 299 -11.14 -9.53 -14.16
N GLU A 300 -12.18 -10.19 -14.67
CA GLU A 300 -13.15 -9.60 -15.62
C GLU A 300 -13.97 -8.47 -14.98
N GLN A 301 -14.35 -8.60 -13.70
CA GLN A 301 -15.02 -7.53 -12.94
C GLN A 301 -14.09 -6.33 -12.75
N ARG A 302 -12.83 -6.56 -12.35
CA ARG A 302 -11.81 -5.52 -12.17
C ARG A 302 -11.52 -4.80 -13.48
N ILE A 303 -11.31 -5.53 -14.57
CA ILE A 303 -11.06 -4.99 -15.92
C ILE A 303 -12.25 -4.16 -16.41
N ARG A 304 -13.48 -4.62 -16.20
CA ARG A 304 -14.70 -3.88 -16.55
C ARG A 304 -14.79 -2.53 -15.80
N LEU A 305 -14.48 -2.53 -14.51
CA LEU A 305 -14.46 -1.31 -13.69
C LEU A 305 -13.33 -0.36 -14.10
N LEU A 306 -12.11 -0.86 -14.29
CA LEU A 306 -10.96 -0.03 -14.69
C LEU A 306 -11.11 0.54 -16.10
N ARG A 307 -11.66 -0.22 -17.06
CA ARG A 307 -12.01 0.30 -18.39
C ARG A 307 -13.04 1.43 -18.32
N LYS A 308 -14.11 1.27 -17.52
CA LYS A 308 -15.10 2.33 -17.31
C LYS A 308 -14.47 3.58 -16.66
N ALA A 309 -13.63 3.38 -15.65
CA ALA A 309 -12.94 4.47 -14.95
C ALA A 309 -11.97 5.23 -15.88
N ALA A 310 -11.21 4.51 -16.71
CA ALA A 310 -10.34 5.09 -17.73
C ALA A 310 -11.13 5.87 -18.80
N ALA A 311 -12.24 5.32 -19.29
CA ALA A 311 -13.11 5.99 -20.27
C ALA A 311 -13.79 7.25 -19.72
N ASN A 312 -14.07 7.30 -18.41
CA ASN A 312 -14.56 8.49 -17.72
C ASN A 312 -13.48 9.59 -17.56
N THR A 313 -12.19 9.23 -17.60
CA THR A 313 -11.07 10.13 -17.26
C THR A 313 -9.88 10.01 -18.23
N PRO A 314 -10.09 10.16 -19.55
CA PRO A 314 -9.07 9.88 -20.55
C PRO A 314 -7.80 10.73 -20.41
N ASP A 315 -7.94 11.97 -19.90
CA ASP A 315 -6.82 12.88 -19.67
C ASP A 315 -6.01 12.60 -18.39
N HIS A 316 -6.46 11.69 -17.53
CA HIS A 316 -5.80 11.41 -16.26
C HIS A 316 -4.38 10.83 -16.47
N PRO A 317 -3.33 11.31 -15.78
CA PRO A 317 -1.95 10.88 -16.05
C PRO A 317 -1.75 9.36 -16.00
N MET A 318 -2.39 8.67 -15.05
CA MET A 318 -2.32 7.20 -14.90
C MET A 318 -3.17 6.42 -15.93
N VAL A 319 -3.95 7.10 -16.77
CA VAL A 319 -4.69 6.53 -17.92
C VAL A 319 -3.93 6.78 -19.22
N ARG A 320 -3.26 7.95 -19.32
CA ARG A 320 -2.43 8.32 -20.47
C ARG A 320 -1.13 7.52 -20.56
N ASP A 321 -0.49 7.21 -19.42
CA ASP A 321 0.64 6.27 -19.39
C ASP A 321 0.72 5.46 -18.08
N CYS A 322 1.37 4.30 -18.18
CA CYS A 322 1.67 3.40 -17.09
C CYS A 322 2.81 3.94 -16.23
N SER A 323 2.56 4.12 -14.92
CA SER A 323 3.57 4.52 -13.93
C SER A 323 4.76 3.55 -13.85
N HIS A 324 4.56 2.27 -14.20
CA HIS A 324 5.63 1.28 -14.27
C HIS A 324 6.55 1.45 -15.50
N ARG A 325 6.13 2.22 -16.51
CA ARG A 325 7.00 2.67 -17.60
C ARG A 325 7.70 3.97 -17.23
N THR A 326 6.94 4.99 -16.84
CA THR A 326 7.43 6.37 -16.66
C THR A 326 8.27 6.62 -15.41
N GLY A 327 8.04 5.87 -14.31
CA GLY A 327 8.62 6.19 -13.01
C GLY A 327 9.06 5.00 -12.15
N LYS A 328 9.08 3.77 -12.70
CA LYS A 328 9.60 2.58 -12.01
C LYS A 328 10.48 1.72 -12.94
N MET A 329 11.49 1.07 -12.37
CA MET A 329 12.24 -0.05 -12.97
C MET A 329 12.33 -1.20 -11.95
N SER A 330 12.40 -2.44 -12.44
CA SER A 330 12.62 -3.64 -11.63
C SER A 330 13.93 -4.31 -12.05
N ILE A 331 14.74 -4.75 -11.10
CA ILE A 331 16.06 -5.36 -11.30
C ILE A 331 16.13 -6.62 -10.43
N ARG A 332 16.47 -7.77 -11.01
CA ARG A 332 16.63 -9.05 -10.27
C ARG A 332 18.00 -9.12 -9.58
N PHE A 333 18.21 -10.11 -8.72
CA PHE A 333 19.46 -10.32 -7.98
C PHE A 333 20.70 -10.50 -8.87
N ASP A 334 20.51 -11.04 -10.08
CA ASP A 334 21.50 -11.24 -11.15
C ASP A 334 21.70 -10.00 -12.05
N THR A 335 21.01 -8.91 -11.74
CA THR A 335 20.92 -7.64 -12.50
C THR A 335 20.09 -7.68 -13.79
N SER A 336 19.45 -8.79 -14.17
CA SER A 336 18.49 -8.79 -15.29
C SER A 336 17.28 -7.87 -15.00
N VAL A 337 16.69 -7.32 -16.06
CA VAL A 337 15.66 -6.27 -16.00
C VAL A 337 14.38 -6.76 -16.68
N PRO A 338 13.37 -7.25 -15.92
CA PRO A 338 12.05 -7.52 -16.47
C PRO A 338 11.36 -6.24 -16.95
N LEU A 339 10.44 -6.39 -17.90
CA LEU A 339 9.63 -5.30 -18.46
C LEU A 339 8.99 -4.41 -17.37
N CYS A 340 8.42 -5.04 -16.34
CA CYS A 340 8.03 -4.40 -15.09
C CYS A 340 7.75 -5.46 -14.01
N CYS A 341 7.59 -5.02 -12.76
CA CYS A 341 7.24 -5.88 -11.62
C CYS A 341 5.93 -6.69 -11.75
N THR A 342 5.13 -6.53 -12.80
CA THR A 342 3.87 -7.29 -12.94
C THR A 342 3.94 -8.36 -14.03
N VAL A 343 5.01 -8.41 -14.82
CA VAL A 343 5.23 -9.33 -15.95
C VAL A 343 6.37 -10.29 -15.61
N TYR A 344 6.17 -11.56 -15.96
CA TYR A 344 7.00 -12.70 -15.53
C TYR A 344 7.47 -13.61 -16.65
N ASP A 345 6.89 -13.52 -17.85
CA ASP A 345 7.48 -14.06 -19.05
C ASP A 345 8.84 -13.39 -19.33
N GLN A 346 9.92 -14.15 -19.08
CA GLN A 346 11.30 -13.72 -19.25
C GLN A 346 11.65 -13.40 -20.72
N SER A 347 10.85 -13.83 -21.70
CA SER A 347 11.03 -13.43 -23.11
C SER A 347 10.74 -11.94 -23.33
N THR A 348 10.01 -11.31 -22.40
CA THR A 348 9.69 -9.87 -22.43
C THR A 348 10.76 -8.99 -21.77
N ASP A 349 11.74 -9.57 -21.07
CA ASP A 349 12.79 -8.84 -20.35
C ASP A 349 13.50 -7.82 -21.24
N VAL A 350 13.76 -6.64 -20.69
CA VAL A 350 14.19 -5.45 -21.45
C VAL A 350 15.71 -5.21 -21.39
N ALA A 351 16.40 -5.85 -20.45
CA ALA A 351 17.85 -6.01 -20.48
C ALA A 351 18.29 -7.30 -19.78
N GLN A 352 19.31 -7.97 -20.33
CA GLN A 352 19.94 -9.14 -19.70
C GLN A 352 20.82 -8.77 -18.50
N SER A 353 21.38 -7.55 -18.53
CA SER A 353 22.13 -6.95 -17.44
C SER A 353 21.76 -5.47 -17.36
N PHE A 354 21.31 -5.01 -16.20
CA PHE A 354 21.14 -3.59 -15.91
C PHE A 354 22.47 -2.88 -16.08
N LEU A 355 23.56 -3.43 -15.55
CA LEU A 355 24.87 -2.77 -15.50
C LEU A 355 25.41 -2.40 -16.89
N ASP A 356 25.16 -3.26 -17.88
CA ASP A 356 25.69 -3.12 -19.24
C ASP A 356 24.72 -2.41 -20.22
N THR A 357 23.52 -2.02 -19.76
CA THR A 357 22.48 -1.39 -20.60
C THR A 357 22.10 0.02 -20.10
N PRO A 358 22.26 1.09 -20.89
CA PRO A 358 21.86 2.46 -20.51
C PRO A 358 20.39 2.61 -20.10
N HIS A 359 20.08 3.56 -19.21
CA HIS A 359 18.70 3.83 -18.77
C HIS A 359 17.73 4.07 -19.94
N GLU A 360 18.11 4.91 -20.90
CA GLU A 360 17.26 5.27 -22.06
C GLU A 360 17.00 4.08 -22.99
N ASP A 361 17.95 3.15 -23.12
CA ASP A 361 17.77 1.92 -23.92
C ASP A 361 16.79 0.97 -23.23
N ILE A 362 16.90 0.82 -21.90
CA ILE A 362 15.93 0.05 -21.09
C ILE A 362 14.53 0.67 -21.21
N GLN A 363 14.42 2.00 -21.07
CA GLN A 363 13.13 2.70 -21.20
C GLN A 363 12.56 2.53 -22.61
N THR A 364 13.36 2.73 -23.65
CA THR A 364 12.97 2.50 -25.06
C THR A 364 12.47 1.08 -25.28
N ALA A 365 13.17 0.07 -24.77
CA ALA A 365 12.72 -1.32 -24.82
C ALA A 365 11.37 -1.54 -24.12
N LYS A 366 11.13 -0.91 -22.96
CA LYS A 366 9.84 -0.98 -22.23
C LYS A 366 8.68 -0.35 -23.00
N TYR A 367 8.91 0.69 -23.79
CA TYR A 367 7.89 1.25 -24.69
C TYR A 367 7.64 0.38 -25.93
N ASN A 368 8.67 -0.32 -26.43
CA ASN A 368 8.59 -1.18 -27.62
C ASN A 368 8.00 -2.58 -27.36
N ARG A 369 7.81 -3.02 -26.10
CA ARG A 369 7.15 -4.32 -25.81
C ARG A 369 5.63 -4.25 -26.05
N SER A 370 5.14 -5.02 -27.01
CA SER A 370 3.72 -5.09 -27.43
C SER A 370 2.73 -5.42 -26.30
N ILE A 371 3.13 -6.23 -25.32
CA ILE A 371 2.32 -6.58 -24.15
C ILE A 371 1.92 -5.35 -23.30
N CYS A 372 2.68 -4.25 -23.35
CA CYS A 372 2.29 -2.97 -22.75
C CYS A 372 0.98 -2.43 -23.35
N ALA A 373 0.79 -2.55 -24.67
CA ALA A 373 -0.43 -2.10 -25.34
C ALA A 373 -1.63 -2.99 -24.96
N GLN A 374 -1.44 -4.30 -24.84
CA GLN A 374 -2.48 -5.23 -24.36
C GLN A 374 -2.88 -4.93 -22.91
N CYS A 375 -1.90 -4.74 -22.02
CA CYS A 375 -2.11 -4.34 -20.63
C CYS A 375 -2.84 -2.99 -20.51
N MET A 376 -2.48 -2.01 -21.34
CA MET A 376 -3.11 -0.68 -21.33
C MET A 376 -4.53 -0.68 -21.92
N GLY A 377 -4.77 -1.39 -23.04
CA GLY A 377 -6.10 -1.56 -23.63
C GLY A 377 -7.10 -2.34 -22.75
N ASN A 378 -6.60 -3.08 -21.74
CA ASN A 378 -7.38 -3.72 -20.69
C ASN A 378 -7.38 -2.93 -19.36
N ALA A 379 -6.81 -1.72 -19.32
CA ALA A 379 -6.66 -0.86 -18.15
C ALA A 379 -5.91 -1.50 -16.95
N LEU A 380 -5.15 -2.60 -17.19
CA LEU A 380 -4.52 -3.40 -16.13
C LEU A 380 -3.37 -2.67 -15.41
N HIS A 381 -2.72 -1.74 -16.10
CA HIS A 381 -1.72 -0.81 -15.56
C HIS A 381 -2.25 0.09 -14.42
N ILE A 382 -3.56 0.22 -14.26
CA ILE A 382 -4.16 1.05 -13.21
C ILE A 382 -4.21 0.27 -11.89
N VAL A 383 -3.40 0.71 -10.92
CA VAL A 383 -3.34 0.14 -9.57
C VAL A 383 -4.34 0.86 -8.66
N ALA A 384 -5.49 0.24 -8.42
CA ALA A 384 -6.49 0.74 -7.48
C ALA A 384 -6.08 0.52 -6.02
N ARG A 385 -5.72 1.61 -5.32
CA ARG A 385 -5.68 1.64 -3.85
C ARG A 385 -7.09 1.78 -3.29
N ILE A 386 -7.34 1.21 -2.11
CA ILE A 386 -8.57 1.44 -1.35
C ILE A 386 -8.19 2.33 -0.16
N HIS A 387 -8.79 3.51 -0.06
CA HIS A 387 -8.58 4.43 1.06
C HIS A 387 -9.92 4.73 1.71
N GLY A 388 -10.06 4.34 2.98
CA GLY A 388 -11.28 4.55 3.77
C GLY A 388 -11.36 3.59 4.96
N ASP A 389 -12.17 3.96 5.95
CA ASP A 389 -12.39 3.13 7.14
C ASP A 389 -13.53 2.12 6.99
N ASN A 390 -14.40 2.32 6.00
CA ASN A 390 -15.49 1.40 5.66
C ASN A 390 -15.00 0.31 4.68
N PRO A 391 -15.16 -0.99 4.99
CA PRO A 391 -14.73 -2.08 4.10
C PRO A 391 -15.81 -2.54 3.10
N ASP A 392 -17.01 -1.98 3.16
CA ASP A 392 -18.17 -2.23 2.29
C ASP A 392 -18.38 -1.11 1.27
#